data_AF-A0A2N6UGE3-F1
#
_entry.id   AF-A0A2N6UGE3-F1
#
_cell.length_a   1.000
_cell.length_b   1.000
_cell.length_c   1.000
_cell.angle_alpha   90.00
_cell.angle_beta   90.00
_cell.angle_gamma   90.00
#
_symmetry.space_group_name_H-M   'P 1'
#
loop_
_entity.id
_entity.type
_entity.pdbx_description
1 polymer ?
#
loop_
_entity_poly.entity_id
_entity_poly.type
_entity_poly.pdbx_seq_one_letter_code
_entity_poly.pdbx_strand_id
1 'polypeptide(L)'
;MTLEFKAKMRGNVLVGVNPMGLKQAVNNQIQYVKDQGTFEGPKKVLVLGGSSSYGLASRINLAFGAGADTISVSHGGGPKSEKNLGKPGWYNNIFFRQAAEAEGLIAKNIMADAFSNEAKDQVIDFIKHEFGGKVDFVVYSLASGRRTDPNTGETYNSVIKSIGQEVVGPNVNLQKETFDEQVLQPATEQEIADTVKVMGGEDWRMWMNALHEADVLAEGVETVVYSYLGAELNESYYNKGTLGRAKADCDRAAALINEDLKDINGKATVVVATAVTTKASSVIPFFPVYCLGLYKVMEARGQHETPIMHIDRIFRDMLFGDKPEFDEEGRLRPDSWELDPEVQAETKALIEQINQDNFNTDFTAWNTFMKEFLNLNGFEVDGYEEKPVTYEEIVNLKP
;
A
#
# COMPACT_ATOMS: atom_id res chain seq x y z
N MET A 1 -7.40 24.23 -24.02
CA MET A 1 -6.92 25.01 -22.85
C MET A 1 -5.89 24.18 -22.14
N THR A 2 -4.75 24.76 -21.77
CA THR A 2 -3.70 24.07 -21.00
C THR A 2 -4.17 23.91 -19.55
N LEU A 3 -3.94 22.73 -18.96
CA LEU A 3 -4.20 22.46 -17.56
C LEU A 3 -3.11 23.05 -16.68
N GLU A 4 -3.50 23.53 -15.50
CA GLU A 4 -2.59 23.95 -14.43
C GLU A 4 -2.81 23.00 -13.25
N PHE A 5 -1.76 22.31 -12.81
CA PHE A 5 -1.85 21.36 -11.70
C PHE A 5 -1.51 22.05 -10.39
N LYS A 6 -2.36 21.91 -9.37
CA LYS A 6 -2.12 22.51 -8.05
C LYS A 6 -2.23 21.46 -6.95
N ALA A 7 -1.21 21.41 -6.09
CA ALA A 7 -1.29 20.69 -4.83
C ALA A 7 -2.36 21.36 -3.96
N LYS A 8 -3.49 20.69 -3.79
CA LYS A 8 -4.59 21.16 -2.94
C LYS A 8 -4.86 20.12 -1.89
N MET A 9 -4.86 20.56 -0.63
CA MET A 9 -5.12 19.73 0.54
C MET A 9 -6.49 20.06 1.15
N ARG A 10 -7.13 19.06 1.75
CA ARG A 10 -8.29 19.21 2.62
C ARG A 10 -8.04 18.40 3.88
N GLY A 11 -7.67 19.07 4.97
CA GLY A 11 -7.03 18.40 6.10
C GLY A 11 -5.79 17.64 5.61
N ASN A 12 -5.70 16.36 5.95
CA ASN A 12 -4.55 15.52 5.60
C ASN A 12 -4.77 14.71 4.31
N VAL A 13 -5.63 15.19 3.41
CA VAL A 13 -5.95 14.56 2.13
C VAL A 13 -5.56 15.47 0.97
N LEU A 14 -4.73 14.95 0.04
CA LEU A 14 -4.47 15.61 -1.24
C LEU A 14 -5.59 15.34 -2.24
N VAL A 15 -6.25 16.41 -2.67
CA VAL A 15 -7.34 16.37 -3.66
C VAL A 15 -6.87 16.79 -5.07
N GLY A 16 -5.80 17.57 -5.17
CA GLY A 16 -5.17 17.89 -6.45
C GLY A 16 -4.40 16.70 -7.01
N VAL A 17 -4.26 16.61 -8.32
CA VAL A 17 -3.43 15.59 -8.99
C VAL A 17 -2.67 16.22 -10.14
N ASN A 18 -1.42 15.81 -10.30
CA ASN A 18 -0.58 16.11 -11.45
C ASN A 18 -0.25 14.80 -12.19
N PRO A 19 -1.00 14.47 -13.25
CA PRO A 19 -0.77 13.26 -14.03
C PRO A 19 0.67 13.12 -14.55
N MET A 20 1.28 14.20 -15.03
CA MET A 20 2.63 14.11 -15.61
C MET A 20 3.70 13.99 -14.53
N GLY A 21 3.48 14.55 -13.34
CA GLY A 21 4.32 14.29 -12.18
C GLY A 21 4.22 12.83 -11.72
N LEU A 22 3.03 12.22 -11.77
CA LEU A 22 2.87 10.79 -11.48
C LEU A 22 3.62 9.90 -12.48
N LYS A 23 3.66 10.28 -13.76
CA LYS A 23 4.51 9.60 -14.76
C LYS A 23 5.97 9.61 -14.32
N GLN A 24 6.48 10.78 -13.91
CA GLN A 24 7.85 10.88 -13.40
C GLN A 24 8.05 10.07 -12.12
N ALA A 25 7.09 10.07 -11.19
CA ALA A 25 7.19 9.32 -9.94
C ALA A 25 7.22 7.80 -10.16
N VAL A 26 6.47 7.29 -11.13
CA VAL A 26 6.54 5.88 -11.55
C VAL A 26 7.91 5.59 -12.18
N ASN A 27 8.40 6.46 -13.08
CA ASN A 27 9.71 6.28 -13.69
C ASN A 27 10.85 6.29 -12.66
N ASN A 28 10.79 7.16 -11.65
CA ASN A 28 11.79 7.20 -10.58
C ASN A 28 11.82 5.89 -9.78
N GLN A 29 10.65 5.32 -9.47
CA GLN A 29 10.56 4.03 -8.80
C GLN A 29 11.09 2.88 -9.67
N ILE A 30 10.76 2.88 -10.96
CA ILE A 30 11.30 1.89 -11.92
C ILE A 30 12.83 2.02 -12.00
N GLN A 31 13.35 3.23 -12.10
CA GLN A 31 14.79 3.47 -12.17
C GLN A 31 15.49 3.00 -10.91
N TYR A 32 14.93 3.29 -9.72
CA TYR A 32 15.45 2.78 -8.45
C TYR A 32 15.60 1.26 -8.47
N VAL A 33 14.56 0.52 -8.88
CA VAL A 33 14.59 -0.96 -8.95
C VAL A 33 15.63 -1.45 -9.95
N LYS A 34 15.76 -0.79 -11.11
CA LYS A 34 16.78 -1.13 -12.11
C LYS A 34 18.20 -0.89 -11.62
N ASP A 35 18.41 0.18 -10.84
CA ASP A 35 19.71 0.52 -10.27
C ASP A 35 20.15 -0.52 -9.21
N GLN A 36 19.20 -1.22 -8.57
CA GLN A 36 19.49 -2.36 -7.69
C GLN A 36 19.80 -3.67 -8.46
N GLY A 37 19.66 -3.68 -9.79
CA GLY A 37 19.85 -4.86 -10.64
C GLY A 37 18.65 -5.81 -10.66
N THR A 38 18.84 -7.03 -11.16
CA THR A 38 17.80 -8.07 -11.24
C THR A 38 17.86 -9.03 -10.06
N PHE A 39 16.74 -9.66 -9.71
CA PHE A 39 16.67 -10.76 -8.74
C PHE A 39 15.84 -11.92 -9.30
N GLU A 40 16.09 -13.14 -8.81
CA GLU A 40 15.26 -14.29 -9.17
C GLU A 40 13.92 -14.20 -8.44
N GLY A 41 12.83 -14.47 -9.14
CA GLY A 41 11.50 -14.29 -8.61
C GLY A 41 10.41 -14.83 -9.54
N PRO A 42 9.13 -14.62 -9.18
CA PRO A 42 7.99 -15.15 -9.92
C PRO A 42 7.89 -14.55 -11.32
N LYS A 43 7.20 -15.24 -12.23
CA LYS A 43 7.09 -14.84 -13.64
C LYS A 43 5.68 -14.39 -14.02
N LYS A 44 4.65 -14.80 -13.28
CA LYS A 44 3.24 -14.55 -13.58
C LYS A 44 2.54 -14.07 -12.31
N VAL A 45 2.46 -12.75 -12.13
CA VAL A 45 2.05 -12.15 -10.86
C VAL A 45 0.65 -11.53 -10.93
N LEU A 46 -0.15 -11.74 -9.89
CA LEU A 46 -1.36 -10.97 -9.61
C LEU A 46 -1.16 -10.02 -8.42
N VAL A 47 -1.43 -8.74 -8.61
CA VAL A 47 -1.37 -7.72 -7.54
C VAL A 47 -2.76 -7.12 -7.30
N LEU A 48 -3.36 -7.47 -6.18
CA LEU A 48 -4.63 -6.91 -5.72
C LEU A 48 -4.33 -5.60 -4.96
N GLY A 49 -4.70 -4.47 -5.54
CA GLY A 49 -4.31 -3.14 -5.05
C GLY A 49 -3.04 -2.57 -5.70
N GLY A 50 -2.70 -2.98 -6.93
CA GLY A 50 -1.43 -2.64 -7.60
C GLY A 50 -1.27 -1.20 -8.12
N SER A 51 -2.10 -0.23 -7.70
CA SER A 51 -2.13 1.12 -8.27
C SER A 51 -1.46 2.20 -7.39
N SER A 52 -1.10 1.90 -6.14
CA SER A 52 -0.38 2.84 -5.27
C SER A 52 0.37 2.15 -4.13
N SER A 53 1.25 2.90 -3.47
CA SER A 53 1.95 2.50 -2.24
C SER A 53 2.60 1.11 -2.36
N TYR A 54 2.48 0.23 -1.36
CA TYR A 54 3.06 -1.11 -1.39
C TYR A 54 2.60 -1.96 -2.58
N GLY A 55 1.34 -1.88 -3.02
CA GLY A 55 0.88 -2.63 -4.18
C GLY A 55 1.57 -2.20 -5.48
N LEU A 56 1.69 -0.89 -5.71
CA LEU A 56 2.45 -0.38 -6.88
C LEU A 56 3.94 -0.72 -6.79
N ALA A 57 4.54 -0.52 -5.62
CA ALA A 57 5.93 -0.86 -5.36
C ALA A 57 6.21 -2.35 -5.59
N SER A 58 5.28 -3.22 -5.19
CA SER A 58 5.36 -4.66 -5.46
C SER A 58 5.35 -4.95 -6.94
N ARG A 59 4.41 -4.35 -7.66
CA ARG A 59 4.27 -4.54 -9.09
C ARG A 59 5.50 -4.06 -9.87
N ILE A 60 6.09 -2.93 -9.46
CA ILE A 60 7.33 -2.40 -10.04
C ILE A 60 8.51 -3.33 -9.77
N ASN A 61 8.72 -3.75 -8.52
CA ASN A 61 9.80 -4.66 -8.19
C ASN A 61 9.71 -5.99 -8.94
N LEU A 62 8.52 -6.58 -9.01
CA LEU A 62 8.34 -7.87 -9.68
C LEU A 62 8.50 -7.76 -11.21
N ALA A 63 8.00 -6.69 -11.83
CA ALA A 63 8.17 -6.50 -13.27
C ALA A 63 9.60 -6.13 -13.65
N PHE A 64 10.18 -5.10 -13.02
CA PHE A 64 11.46 -4.51 -13.44
C PHE A 64 12.68 -5.09 -12.71
N GLY A 65 12.47 -5.82 -11.62
CA GLY A 65 13.52 -6.54 -10.89
C GLY A 65 13.53 -8.04 -11.20
N ALA A 66 12.38 -8.70 -11.26
CA ALA A 66 12.27 -10.14 -11.54
C ALA A 66 11.86 -10.51 -12.98
N GLY A 67 11.49 -9.52 -13.81
CA GLY A 67 11.05 -9.73 -15.19
C GLY A 67 9.66 -10.36 -15.30
N ALA A 68 8.78 -10.12 -14.32
CA ALA A 68 7.47 -10.75 -14.26
C ALA A 68 6.42 -10.05 -15.15
N ASP A 69 5.56 -10.85 -15.76
CA ASP A 69 4.29 -10.37 -16.30
C ASP A 69 3.31 -10.12 -15.14
N THR A 70 2.51 -9.05 -15.22
CA THR A 70 1.70 -8.60 -14.08
C THR A 70 0.25 -8.28 -14.44
N ILE A 71 -0.67 -8.76 -13.60
CA ILE A 71 -2.05 -8.32 -13.53
C ILE A 71 -2.21 -7.43 -12.30
N SER A 72 -2.86 -6.27 -12.44
CA SER A 72 -3.26 -5.44 -11.31
C SER A 72 -4.76 -5.28 -11.28
N VAL A 73 -5.36 -5.57 -10.13
CA VAL A 73 -6.77 -5.22 -9.85
C VAL A 73 -6.75 -3.98 -8.96
N SER A 74 -7.44 -2.94 -9.38
CA SER A 74 -7.52 -1.73 -8.57
C SER A 74 -8.76 -0.91 -8.89
N HIS A 75 -9.20 -0.13 -7.91
CA HIS A 75 -10.34 0.75 -8.04
C HIS A 75 -9.89 2.22 -8.18
N GLY A 76 -10.62 2.99 -8.97
CA GLY A 76 -10.36 4.42 -9.15
C GLY A 76 -10.74 4.89 -10.56
N GLY A 77 -11.26 6.11 -10.66
CA GLY A 77 -11.69 6.68 -11.93
C GLY A 77 -10.66 7.64 -12.53
N GLY A 78 -10.64 7.68 -13.85
CA GLY A 78 -9.93 8.69 -14.64
C GLY A 78 -10.61 10.07 -14.64
N PRO A 79 -10.15 10.97 -15.52
CA PRO A 79 -10.70 12.33 -15.63
C PRO A 79 -12.19 12.34 -15.98
N LYS A 80 -12.95 13.19 -15.30
CA LYS A 80 -14.38 13.47 -15.58
C LYS A 80 -14.59 14.87 -16.15
N SER A 81 -13.72 15.81 -15.82
CA SER A 81 -13.72 17.19 -16.34
C SER A 81 -12.35 17.83 -16.09
N GLU A 82 -12.11 19.01 -16.67
CA GLU A 82 -10.87 19.78 -16.42
C GLU A 82 -10.63 20.08 -14.93
N LYS A 83 -11.69 20.15 -14.12
CA LYS A 83 -11.60 20.38 -12.67
C LYS A 83 -11.49 19.09 -11.85
N ASN A 84 -11.81 17.94 -12.45
CA ASN A 84 -11.76 16.64 -11.81
C ASN A 84 -11.01 15.66 -12.71
N LEU A 85 -9.70 15.62 -12.50
CA LEU A 85 -8.77 14.78 -13.25
C LEU A 85 -8.72 13.35 -12.72
N GLY A 86 -9.61 12.92 -11.82
CA GLY A 86 -9.63 11.54 -11.33
C GLY A 86 -8.60 11.26 -10.23
N LYS A 87 -8.26 9.98 -10.03
CA LYS A 87 -7.42 9.51 -8.92
C LYS A 87 -5.98 9.23 -9.39
N PRO A 88 -4.96 9.49 -8.55
CA PRO A 88 -3.57 9.18 -8.93
C PRO A 88 -3.31 7.72 -9.32
N GLY A 89 -3.95 6.76 -8.65
CA GLY A 89 -3.79 5.34 -8.98
C GLY A 89 -4.22 4.99 -10.41
N TRP A 90 -5.17 5.73 -11.00
CA TRP A 90 -5.54 5.57 -12.41
C TRP A 90 -4.35 5.84 -13.32
N TYR A 91 -3.64 6.94 -13.08
CA TYR A 91 -2.46 7.33 -13.85
C TYR A 91 -1.27 6.40 -13.60
N ASN A 92 -1.03 6.00 -12.36
CA ASN A 92 0.04 5.06 -12.02
C ASN A 92 -0.08 3.76 -12.80
N ASN A 93 -1.30 3.20 -12.89
CA ASN A 93 -1.58 2.01 -13.70
C ASN A 93 -1.22 2.19 -15.17
N ILE A 94 -1.59 3.33 -15.76
CA ILE A 94 -1.30 3.66 -17.17
C ILE A 94 0.20 3.72 -17.40
N PHE A 95 0.92 4.50 -16.59
CA PHE A 95 2.34 4.74 -16.79
C PHE A 95 3.19 3.52 -16.45
N PHE A 96 2.78 2.72 -15.46
CA PHE A 96 3.36 1.40 -15.22
C PHE A 96 3.20 0.51 -16.45
N ARG A 97 1.97 0.38 -16.99
CA ARG A 97 1.70 -0.48 -18.15
C ARG A 97 2.51 -0.05 -19.36
N GLN A 98 2.53 1.24 -19.67
CA GLN A 98 3.33 1.78 -20.78
C GLN A 98 4.82 1.45 -20.64
N ALA A 99 5.37 1.55 -19.43
CA ALA A 99 6.78 1.23 -19.18
C ALA A 99 7.06 -0.28 -19.28
N ALA A 100 6.17 -1.13 -18.74
CA ALA A 100 6.32 -2.58 -18.78
C ALA A 100 6.16 -3.13 -20.21
N GLU A 101 5.16 -2.67 -20.96
CA GLU A 101 4.94 -3.06 -22.36
C GLU A 101 6.13 -2.63 -23.26
N ALA A 102 6.79 -1.51 -22.94
CA ALA A 102 8.00 -1.09 -23.64
C ALA A 102 9.20 -2.03 -23.42
N GLU A 103 9.19 -2.84 -22.36
CA GLU A 103 10.17 -3.91 -22.10
C GLU A 103 9.70 -5.29 -22.61
N GLY A 104 8.54 -5.35 -23.28
CA GLY A 104 7.98 -6.59 -23.79
C GLY A 104 7.25 -7.44 -22.74
N LEU A 105 6.98 -6.87 -21.56
CA LEU A 105 6.21 -7.54 -20.50
C LEU A 105 4.71 -7.39 -20.71
N ILE A 106 3.94 -8.41 -20.34
CA ILE A 106 2.49 -8.34 -20.26
C ILE A 106 2.10 -7.60 -18.99
N ALA A 107 1.43 -6.46 -19.13
CA ALA A 107 0.93 -5.66 -18.01
C ALA A 107 -0.57 -5.36 -18.15
N LYS A 108 -1.41 -6.13 -17.45
CA LYS A 108 -2.87 -5.97 -17.48
C LYS A 108 -3.37 -5.14 -16.31
N ASN A 109 -4.24 -4.18 -16.59
CA ASN A 109 -4.99 -3.44 -15.56
C ASN A 109 -6.46 -3.83 -15.60
N ILE A 110 -7.00 -4.27 -14.47
CA ILE A 110 -8.42 -4.53 -14.25
C ILE A 110 -8.95 -3.47 -13.31
N MET A 111 -9.79 -2.59 -13.84
CA MET A 111 -10.34 -1.44 -13.13
C MET A 111 -11.68 -1.82 -12.49
N ALA A 112 -11.64 -2.57 -11.39
CA ALA A 112 -12.81 -3.12 -10.73
C ALA A 112 -12.71 -2.98 -9.20
N ASP A 113 -13.84 -3.21 -8.51
CA ASP A 113 -13.81 -3.43 -7.07
C ASP A 113 -13.27 -4.84 -6.79
N ALA A 114 -12.09 -4.93 -6.19
CA ALA A 114 -11.44 -6.22 -5.94
C ALA A 114 -12.24 -7.13 -5.00
N PHE A 115 -13.16 -6.60 -4.21
CA PHE A 115 -14.05 -7.41 -3.38
C PHE A 115 -15.13 -8.14 -4.18
N SER A 116 -15.39 -7.72 -5.42
CA SER A 116 -16.50 -8.25 -6.23
C SER A 116 -16.17 -9.60 -6.87
N ASN A 117 -17.20 -10.41 -7.13
CA ASN A 117 -17.04 -11.67 -7.88
C ASN A 117 -16.69 -11.37 -9.35
N GLU A 118 -17.23 -10.29 -9.92
CA GLU A 118 -16.93 -9.86 -11.29
C GLU A 118 -15.46 -9.49 -11.49
N ALA A 119 -14.78 -8.99 -10.47
CA ALA A 119 -13.34 -8.75 -10.52
C ALA A 119 -12.55 -10.07 -10.56
N LYS A 120 -12.98 -11.05 -9.77
CA LYS A 120 -12.40 -12.40 -9.73
C LYS A 120 -12.57 -13.10 -11.07
N ASP A 121 -13.77 -13.04 -11.65
CA ASP A 121 -14.08 -13.60 -12.96
C ASP A 121 -13.22 -12.98 -14.07
N GLN A 122 -13.10 -11.65 -14.11
CA GLN A 122 -12.26 -10.96 -15.11
C GLN A 122 -10.78 -11.35 -15.02
N VAL A 123 -10.26 -11.55 -13.81
CA VAL A 123 -8.87 -12.02 -13.61
C VAL A 123 -8.72 -13.45 -14.12
N ILE A 124 -9.63 -14.34 -13.71
CA ILE A 124 -9.61 -15.75 -14.10
C ILE A 124 -9.69 -15.90 -15.63
N ASP A 125 -10.61 -15.18 -16.28
CA ASP A 125 -10.78 -15.19 -17.73
C ASP A 125 -9.52 -14.73 -18.44
N PHE A 126 -8.90 -13.63 -17.98
CA PHE A 126 -7.65 -13.14 -18.56
C PHE A 126 -6.51 -14.15 -18.38
N ILE A 127 -6.39 -14.80 -17.22
CA ILE A 127 -5.36 -15.82 -16.99
C ILE A 127 -5.55 -17.02 -17.93
N LYS A 128 -6.79 -17.50 -18.11
CA LYS A 128 -7.11 -18.65 -18.96
C LYS A 128 -6.88 -18.39 -20.45
N HIS A 129 -7.05 -17.16 -20.91
CA HIS A 129 -7.14 -16.87 -22.34
C HIS A 129 -5.99 -16.03 -22.89
N GLU A 130 -5.37 -15.17 -22.08
CA GLU A 130 -4.47 -14.13 -22.57
C GLU A 130 -3.12 -14.09 -21.83
N PHE A 131 -3.06 -14.46 -20.54
CA PHE A 131 -1.85 -14.26 -19.73
C PHE A 131 -0.70 -15.21 -20.10
N GLY A 132 -1.00 -16.33 -20.75
CA GLY A 132 0.01 -17.27 -21.26
C GLY A 132 0.70 -18.11 -20.17
N GLY A 133 0.08 -18.28 -19.00
CA GLY A 133 0.58 -19.10 -17.90
C GLY A 133 -0.29 -18.96 -16.64
N LYS A 134 -0.13 -19.88 -15.70
CA LYS A 134 -0.75 -19.80 -14.37
C LYS A 134 -0.01 -18.79 -13.49
N VAL A 135 -0.72 -18.21 -12.53
CA VAL A 135 -0.14 -17.26 -11.57
C VAL A 135 0.71 -18.00 -10.55
N ASP A 136 1.96 -17.59 -10.38
CA ASP A 136 2.92 -18.15 -9.43
C ASP A 136 3.16 -17.25 -8.20
N PHE A 137 2.66 -16.00 -8.23
CA PHE A 137 2.68 -15.13 -7.05
C PHE A 137 1.47 -14.19 -6.97
N VAL A 138 0.85 -14.10 -5.78
CA VAL A 138 -0.29 -13.21 -5.52
C VAL A 138 0.02 -12.24 -4.37
N VAL A 139 0.01 -10.94 -4.65
CA VAL A 139 0.14 -9.88 -3.65
C VAL A 139 -1.24 -9.33 -3.29
N TYR A 140 -1.66 -9.50 -2.03
CA TYR A 140 -2.86 -8.90 -1.47
C TYR A 140 -2.52 -7.58 -0.73
N SER A 141 -2.67 -6.47 -1.43
CA SER A 141 -2.32 -5.12 -0.96
C SER A 141 -3.53 -4.17 -1.00
N LEU A 142 -4.72 -4.65 -0.61
CA LEU A 142 -5.92 -3.82 -0.53
C LEU A 142 -5.96 -3.01 0.77
N ALA A 143 -6.21 -1.71 0.63
CA ALA A 143 -6.52 -0.81 1.73
C ALA A 143 -7.81 -0.05 1.39
N SER A 144 -8.90 -0.39 2.07
CA SER A 144 -10.22 0.22 1.84
C SER A 144 -10.90 0.53 3.17
N GLY A 145 -11.62 1.64 3.23
CA GLY A 145 -12.50 1.96 4.36
C GLY A 145 -13.85 1.24 4.29
N ARG A 146 -14.12 0.50 3.21
CA ARG A 146 -15.42 -0.12 2.93
C ARG A 146 -15.27 -1.40 2.12
N ARG A 147 -16.10 -2.40 2.42
CA ARG A 147 -16.27 -3.63 1.62
C ARG A 147 -17.75 -3.89 1.44
N THR A 148 -18.15 -4.26 0.24
CA THR A 148 -19.46 -4.89 0.00
C THR A 148 -19.23 -6.39 -0.15
N ASP A 149 -19.90 -7.20 0.66
CA ASP A 149 -19.85 -8.65 0.53
C ASP A 149 -20.41 -9.07 -0.83
N PRO A 150 -19.64 -9.78 -1.68
CA PRO A 150 -20.07 -10.11 -3.03
C PRO A 150 -21.20 -11.15 -3.08
N ASN A 151 -21.44 -11.87 -1.98
CA ASN A 151 -22.43 -12.96 -1.92
C ASN A 151 -23.72 -12.52 -1.22
N THR A 152 -23.64 -11.63 -0.24
CA THR A 152 -24.82 -11.15 0.51
C THR A 152 -25.29 -9.75 0.09
N GLY A 153 -24.42 -8.95 -0.51
CA GLY A 153 -24.68 -7.55 -0.83
C GLY A 153 -24.61 -6.59 0.37
N GLU A 154 -24.29 -7.10 1.56
CA GLU A 154 -24.11 -6.27 2.77
C GLU A 154 -22.86 -5.40 2.65
N THR A 155 -22.94 -4.14 3.12
CA THR A 155 -21.80 -3.22 3.14
C THR A 155 -21.29 -3.03 4.57
N TYR A 156 -20.00 -3.25 4.75
CA TYR A 156 -19.26 -2.99 5.99
C TYR A 156 -18.35 -1.78 5.85
N ASN A 157 -18.14 -1.04 6.94
CA ASN A 157 -17.22 0.10 6.99
C ASN A 157 -16.17 -0.12 8.08
N SER A 158 -14.89 0.03 7.72
CA SER A 158 -13.80 -0.04 8.69
C SER A 158 -13.65 1.28 9.41
N VAL A 159 -13.31 1.19 10.69
CA VAL A 159 -12.86 2.33 11.49
C VAL A 159 -11.50 2.02 12.11
N ILE A 160 -10.73 3.05 12.40
CA ILE A 160 -9.48 2.95 13.15
C ILE A 160 -9.75 3.55 14.52
N LYS A 161 -9.90 2.69 15.53
CA LYS A 161 -10.25 3.06 16.90
C LYS A 161 -9.57 2.11 17.88
N SER A 162 -9.32 2.61 19.09
CA SER A 162 -8.96 1.79 20.24
C SER A 162 -10.12 0.88 20.66
N ILE A 163 -9.84 -0.12 21.50
CA ILE A 163 -10.87 -1.00 22.09
C ILE A 163 -10.90 -0.78 23.61
N GLY A 164 -12.08 -0.54 24.16
CA GLY A 164 -12.32 -0.48 25.61
C GLY A 164 -11.81 0.76 26.34
N GLN A 165 -11.04 1.64 25.69
CA GLN A 165 -10.50 2.86 26.30
C GLN A 165 -10.39 4.01 25.31
N GLU A 166 -10.48 5.24 25.80
CA GLU A 166 -10.10 6.43 25.04
C GLU A 166 -8.58 6.50 24.89
N VAL A 167 -8.12 7.02 23.75
CA VAL A 167 -6.71 7.33 23.51
C VAL A 167 -6.58 8.80 23.18
N VAL A 168 -5.68 9.49 23.87
CA VAL A 168 -5.39 10.90 23.65
C VAL A 168 -3.96 11.01 23.14
N GLY A 169 -3.74 11.80 22.09
CA GLY A 169 -2.42 11.90 21.49
C GLY A 169 -2.23 13.11 20.58
N PRO A 170 -0.98 13.37 20.17
CA PRO A 170 -0.64 14.49 19.32
C PRO A 170 -1.11 14.28 17.89
N ASN A 171 -1.63 15.32 17.27
CA ASN A 171 -2.14 15.30 15.91
C ASN A 171 -1.62 16.51 15.13
N VAL A 172 -1.46 16.34 13.83
CA VAL A 172 -1.09 17.43 12.90
C VAL A 172 -2.12 17.58 11.81
N ASN A 173 -2.48 18.83 11.52
CA ASN A 173 -3.26 19.19 10.35
C ASN A 173 -2.32 19.69 9.25
N LEU A 174 -2.09 18.89 8.21
CA LEU A 174 -1.15 19.22 7.13
C LEU A 174 -1.58 20.45 6.33
N GLN A 175 -2.90 20.69 6.18
CA GLN A 175 -3.40 21.84 5.43
C GLN A 175 -3.21 23.16 6.19
N LYS A 176 -3.44 23.15 7.50
CA LYS A 176 -3.39 24.35 8.34
C LYS A 176 -2.05 24.55 9.02
N GLU A 177 -1.19 23.54 8.98
CA GLU A 177 0.06 23.48 9.73
C GLU A 177 -0.17 23.76 11.21
N THR A 178 -1.16 23.05 11.79
CA THR A 178 -1.44 23.11 13.21
C THR A 178 -1.09 21.80 13.89
N PHE A 179 -0.60 21.91 15.11
CA PHE A 179 -0.35 20.81 16.04
C PHE A 179 -1.35 20.92 17.18
N ASP A 180 -2.15 19.87 17.36
CA ASP A 180 -3.22 19.82 18.36
C ASP A 180 -3.27 18.46 19.04
N GLU A 181 -4.07 18.36 20.09
CA GLU A 181 -4.38 17.10 20.74
C GLU A 181 -5.70 16.56 20.17
N GLN A 182 -5.72 15.28 19.83
CA GLN A 182 -6.92 14.60 19.37
C GLN A 182 -7.31 13.49 20.36
N VAL A 183 -8.61 13.32 20.54
CA VAL A 183 -9.17 12.21 21.33
C VAL A 183 -9.76 11.17 20.39
N LEU A 184 -9.29 9.94 20.51
CA LEU A 184 -9.79 8.77 19.80
C LEU A 184 -10.70 7.98 20.74
N GLN A 185 -11.98 7.92 20.36
CA GLN A 185 -13.01 7.19 21.09
C GLN A 185 -12.90 5.68 20.83
N PRO A 186 -13.22 4.82 21.82
CA PRO A 186 -13.20 3.38 21.63
C PRO A 186 -14.25 2.94 20.60
N ALA A 187 -13.97 1.82 19.93
CA ALA A 187 -14.88 1.18 19.01
C ALA A 187 -16.04 0.49 19.73
N THR A 188 -17.20 0.49 19.08
CA THR A 188 -18.31 -0.41 19.42
C THR A 188 -18.03 -1.83 18.92
N GLU A 189 -18.72 -2.84 19.45
CA GLU A 189 -18.61 -4.23 18.98
C GLU A 189 -18.91 -4.38 17.48
N GLN A 190 -19.90 -3.63 16.96
CA GLN A 190 -20.21 -3.64 15.53
C GLN A 190 -19.06 -3.07 14.70
N GLU A 191 -18.46 -1.95 15.14
CA GLU A 191 -17.32 -1.34 14.45
C GLU A 191 -16.09 -2.26 14.41
N ILE A 192 -15.89 -3.05 15.47
CA ILE A 192 -14.84 -4.08 15.51
C ILE A 192 -15.14 -5.16 14.46
N ALA A 193 -16.35 -5.73 14.47
CA ALA A 193 -16.76 -6.77 13.54
C ALA A 193 -16.69 -6.31 12.07
N ASP A 194 -17.19 -5.11 11.78
CA ASP A 194 -17.16 -4.53 10.43
C ASP A 194 -15.72 -4.28 9.97
N THR A 195 -14.84 -3.83 10.87
CA THR A 195 -13.42 -3.64 10.54
C THR A 195 -12.74 -4.96 10.18
N VAL A 196 -13.03 -6.05 10.89
CA VAL A 196 -12.55 -7.40 10.54
C VAL A 196 -13.09 -7.82 9.18
N LYS A 197 -14.38 -7.56 8.88
CA LYS A 197 -14.96 -7.86 7.57
C LYS A 197 -14.27 -7.12 6.43
N VAL A 198 -13.84 -5.87 6.61
CA VAL A 198 -13.22 -5.06 5.56
C VAL A 198 -11.72 -5.32 5.41
N MET A 199 -10.99 -5.38 6.53
CA MET A 199 -9.51 -5.36 6.55
C MET A 199 -8.89 -6.70 6.98
N GLY A 200 -9.72 -7.71 7.28
CA GLY A 200 -9.30 -9.06 7.62
C GLY A 200 -8.94 -9.91 6.40
N GLY A 201 -8.74 -11.20 6.62
CA GLY A 201 -8.24 -12.13 5.60
C GLY A 201 -9.34 -12.82 4.79
N GLU A 202 -10.61 -12.53 5.05
CA GLU A 202 -11.73 -13.23 4.41
C GLU A 202 -11.71 -13.11 2.88
N ASP A 203 -11.59 -11.90 2.33
CA ASP A 203 -11.55 -11.71 0.87
C ASP A 203 -10.23 -12.19 0.25
N TRP A 204 -9.10 -12.13 0.97
CA TRP A 204 -7.85 -12.74 0.51
C TRP A 204 -8.02 -14.24 0.28
N ARG A 205 -8.64 -14.95 1.23
CA ARG A 205 -8.98 -16.36 1.06
C ARG A 205 -9.99 -16.59 -0.07
N MET A 206 -11.00 -15.73 -0.22
CA MET A 206 -11.94 -15.82 -1.36
C MET A 206 -11.22 -15.72 -2.71
N TRP A 207 -10.24 -14.82 -2.84
CA TRP A 207 -9.40 -14.72 -4.05
C TRP A 207 -8.60 -15.99 -4.29
N MET A 208 -7.88 -16.49 -3.28
CA MET A 208 -7.06 -17.69 -3.45
C MET A 208 -7.90 -18.91 -3.81
N ASN A 209 -9.06 -19.08 -3.17
CA ASN A 209 -9.95 -20.21 -3.45
C ASN A 209 -10.55 -20.10 -4.86
N ALA A 210 -11.02 -18.92 -5.28
CA ALA A 210 -11.56 -18.75 -6.64
C ALA A 210 -10.50 -19.01 -7.73
N LEU A 211 -9.25 -18.60 -7.51
CA LEU A 211 -8.14 -18.85 -8.44
C LEU A 211 -7.74 -20.34 -8.46
N HIS A 212 -7.74 -20.99 -7.30
CA HIS A 212 -7.44 -22.43 -7.19
C HIS A 212 -8.51 -23.29 -7.85
N GLU A 213 -9.79 -23.06 -7.54
CA GLU A 213 -10.94 -23.76 -8.14
C GLU A 213 -10.98 -23.61 -9.66
N ALA A 214 -10.52 -22.46 -10.17
CA ALA A 214 -10.43 -22.19 -11.61
C ALA A 214 -9.21 -22.82 -12.29
N ASP A 215 -8.33 -23.49 -11.54
CA ASP A 215 -7.07 -24.09 -11.98
C ASP A 215 -6.10 -23.07 -12.63
N VAL A 216 -6.02 -21.85 -12.08
CA VAL A 216 -5.18 -20.76 -12.61
C VAL A 216 -3.97 -20.41 -11.72
N LEU A 217 -3.76 -21.16 -10.64
CA LEU A 217 -2.58 -21.06 -9.77
C LEU A 217 -1.53 -22.11 -10.16
N ALA A 218 -0.26 -21.72 -10.19
CA ALA A 218 0.86 -22.63 -10.46
C ALA A 218 1.18 -23.51 -9.24
N GLU A 219 1.83 -24.65 -9.51
CA GLU A 219 2.46 -25.45 -8.46
C GLU A 219 3.49 -24.60 -7.69
N GLY A 220 3.45 -24.67 -6.36
CA GLY A 220 4.32 -23.88 -5.48
C GLY A 220 3.97 -22.40 -5.41
N VAL A 221 2.75 -21.99 -5.81
CA VAL A 221 2.32 -20.59 -5.75
C VAL A 221 2.53 -20.00 -4.36
N GLU A 222 3.13 -18.80 -4.30
CA GLU A 222 3.19 -18.05 -3.05
C GLU A 222 2.21 -16.87 -3.07
N THR A 223 1.67 -16.53 -1.91
CA THR A 223 0.82 -15.35 -1.74
C THR A 223 1.16 -14.61 -0.46
N VAL A 224 1.12 -13.28 -0.54
CA VAL A 224 1.44 -12.41 0.60
C VAL A 224 0.33 -11.41 0.86
N VAL A 225 0.11 -11.09 2.14
CA VAL A 225 -0.73 -9.96 2.56
C VAL A 225 0.09 -8.99 3.40
N TYR A 226 -0.07 -7.68 3.12
CA TYR A 226 0.58 -6.65 3.93
C TYR A 226 -0.21 -6.34 5.21
N SER A 227 0.53 -6.34 6.31
CA SER A 227 0.06 -6.02 7.65
C SER A 227 0.92 -4.92 8.27
N TYR A 228 0.44 -4.35 9.37
CA TYR A 228 1.16 -3.44 10.23
C TYR A 228 0.65 -3.66 11.66
N LEU A 229 1.54 -4.08 12.55
CA LEU A 229 1.22 -4.26 13.96
C LEU A 229 1.44 -2.97 14.76
N GLY A 230 2.39 -2.15 14.33
CA GLY A 230 2.76 -0.95 15.05
C GLY A 230 3.77 -1.19 16.16
N ALA A 231 4.14 -0.10 16.81
CA ALA A 231 5.06 -0.04 17.93
C ALA A 231 4.35 0.44 19.20
N GLU A 232 5.06 0.54 20.33
CA GLU A 232 4.49 0.92 21.63
C GLU A 232 3.63 2.20 21.56
N LEU A 233 4.09 3.20 20.80
CA LEU A 233 3.43 4.50 20.68
C LEU A 233 2.06 4.46 19.98
N ASN A 234 1.81 3.47 19.14
CA ASN A 234 0.58 3.36 18.36
C ASN A 234 -0.18 2.05 18.57
N GLU A 235 0.32 1.17 19.43
CA GLU A 235 -0.23 -0.15 19.71
C GLU A 235 -1.70 -0.09 20.16
N SER A 236 -2.07 0.92 20.95
CA SER A 236 -3.41 1.06 21.56
C SER A 236 -4.55 1.20 20.55
N TYR A 237 -4.27 1.68 19.34
CA TYR A 237 -5.24 1.84 18.25
C TYR A 237 -4.88 1.08 16.96
N TYR A 238 -3.68 0.48 16.89
CA TYR A 238 -3.31 -0.53 15.89
C TYR A 238 -3.48 -1.95 16.43
N ASN A 239 -2.42 -2.60 16.94
CA ASN A 239 -2.42 -4.00 17.36
C ASN A 239 -3.50 -4.33 18.41
N LYS A 240 -3.75 -3.41 19.35
CA LYS A 240 -4.78 -3.54 20.39
C LYS A 240 -6.10 -2.86 20.03
N GLY A 241 -6.17 -2.21 18.86
CA GLY A 241 -7.36 -1.57 18.32
C GLY A 241 -8.17 -2.46 17.37
N THR A 242 -9.07 -1.83 16.61
CA THR A 242 -9.89 -2.51 15.59
C THR A 242 -9.04 -3.15 14.49
N LEU A 243 -7.95 -2.50 14.07
CA LEU A 243 -7.06 -3.01 13.04
C LEU A 243 -6.34 -4.28 13.46
N GLY A 244 -5.90 -4.38 14.73
CA GLY A 244 -5.28 -5.60 15.25
C GLY A 244 -6.20 -6.81 15.20
N ARG A 245 -7.51 -6.63 15.41
CA ARG A 245 -8.51 -7.71 15.23
C ARG A 245 -8.58 -8.16 13.78
N ALA A 246 -8.55 -7.23 12.84
CA ALA A 246 -8.50 -7.55 11.42
C ALA A 246 -7.20 -8.26 11.03
N LYS A 247 -6.05 -7.86 11.59
CA LYS A 247 -4.76 -8.49 11.30
C LYS A 247 -4.64 -9.90 11.90
N ALA A 248 -5.17 -10.14 13.08
CA ALA A 248 -5.32 -11.49 13.61
C ALA A 248 -6.18 -12.40 12.71
N ASP A 249 -7.19 -11.82 12.04
CA ASP A 249 -7.98 -12.54 11.03
C ASP A 249 -7.18 -12.84 9.75
N CYS A 250 -6.25 -11.96 9.35
CA CYS A 250 -5.29 -12.25 8.28
C CYS A 250 -4.38 -13.44 8.63
N ASP A 251 -3.90 -13.53 9.87
CA ASP A 251 -3.09 -14.67 10.33
C ASP A 251 -3.87 -15.98 10.25
N ARG A 252 -5.14 -15.96 10.72
CA ARG A 252 -6.06 -17.09 10.59
C ARG A 252 -6.29 -17.47 9.12
N ALA A 253 -6.48 -16.48 8.25
CA ALA A 253 -6.69 -16.71 6.84
C ALA A 253 -5.44 -17.29 6.15
N ALA A 254 -4.24 -16.85 6.50
CA ALA A 254 -3.00 -17.41 5.97
C ALA A 254 -2.90 -18.92 6.26
N ALA A 255 -3.19 -19.33 7.50
CA ALA A 255 -3.22 -20.74 7.87
C ALA A 255 -4.27 -21.54 7.08
N LEU A 256 -5.46 -20.97 6.84
CA LEU A 256 -6.50 -21.62 6.05
C LEU A 256 -6.14 -21.72 4.57
N ILE A 257 -5.54 -20.67 3.99
CA ILE A 257 -5.07 -20.69 2.60
C ILE A 257 -3.97 -21.74 2.43
N ASN A 258 -3.05 -21.88 3.38
CA ASN A 258 -2.03 -22.92 3.35
C ASN A 258 -2.63 -24.33 3.30
N GLU A 259 -3.70 -24.59 4.05
CA GLU A 259 -4.40 -25.89 4.00
C GLU A 259 -5.19 -26.04 2.69
N ASP A 260 -5.90 -25.00 2.26
CA ASP A 260 -6.71 -25.01 1.03
C ASP A 260 -5.85 -25.25 -0.23
N LEU A 261 -4.58 -24.80 -0.25
CA LEU A 261 -3.65 -24.91 -1.39
C LEU A 261 -2.58 -26.00 -1.23
N LYS A 262 -2.73 -26.88 -0.25
CA LYS A 262 -1.73 -27.90 0.07
C LYS A 262 -1.45 -28.87 -1.09
N ASP A 263 -2.47 -29.16 -1.91
CA ASP A 263 -2.38 -30.07 -3.04
C ASP A 263 -1.47 -29.56 -4.17
N ILE A 264 -1.26 -28.25 -4.25
CA ILE A 264 -0.33 -27.60 -5.17
C ILE A 264 0.89 -27.00 -4.46
N ASN A 265 1.17 -27.43 -3.23
CA ASN A 265 2.26 -26.91 -2.39
C ASN A 265 2.26 -25.37 -2.25
N GLY A 266 1.07 -24.76 -2.22
CA GLY A 266 0.94 -23.31 -2.11
C GLY A 266 1.31 -22.79 -0.71
N LYS A 267 1.74 -21.52 -0.63
CA LYS A 267 2.15 -20.88 0.62
C LYS A 267 1.59 -19.46 0.74
N ALA A 268 0.98 -19.16 1.88
CA ALA A 268 0.47 -17.87 2.28
C ALA A 268 1.27 -17.31 3.44
N THR A 269 1.76 -16.07 3.28
CA THR A 269 2.62 -15.40 4.26
C THR A 269 2.06 -14.01 4.59
N VAL A 270 1.91 -13.72 5.89
CA VAL A 270 1.64 -12.35 6.35
C VAL A 270 2.96 -11.60 6.43
N VAL A 271 3.04 -10.42 5.81
CA VAL A 271 4.23 -9.55 5.85
C VAL A 271 3.91 -8.33 6.71
N VAL A 272 4.56 -8.19 7.86
CA VAL A 272 4.40 -7.05 8.75
C VAL A 272 5.36 -5.95 8.32
N ALA A 273 4.86 -5.01 7.52
CA ALA A 273 5.66 -3.95 6.90
C ALA A 273 5.92 -2.80 7.87
N THR A 274 6.86 -1.91 7.52
CA THR A 274 7.14 -0.69 8.29
C THR A 274 6.11 0.43 8.03
N ALA A 275 6.10 1.45 8.88
CA ALA A 275 5.33 2.67 8.73
C ALA A 275 5.86 3.52 7.56
N VAL A 276 5.03 3.71 6.53
CA VAL A 276 5.37 4.52 5.35
C VAL A 276 4.32 5.60 5.05
N THR A 277 4.74 6.66 4.36
CA THR A 277 3.83 7.71 3.89
C THR A 277 2.94 7.16 2.77
N THR A 278 1.65 7.10 3.03
CA THR A 278 0.61 6.68 2.08
C THR A 278 -0.63 7.56 2.27
N LYS A 279 -1.57 7.47 1.33
CA LYS A 279 -2.86 8.15 1.46
C LYS A 279 -3.69 7.62 2.62
N ALA A 280 -3.52 6.34 2.95
CA ALA A 280 -4.21 5.72 4.06
C ALA A 280 -3.58 6.20 5.37
N SER A 281 -2.25 6.20 5.48
CA SER A 281 -1.54 6.54 6.71
C SER A 281 -1.62 8.03 7.08
N SER A 282 -1.71 8.95 6.11
CA SER A 282 -1.78 10.40 6.39
C SER A 282 -3.04 10.84 7.15
N VAL A 283 -4.09 10.03 7.13
CA VAL A 283 -5.38 10.32 7.79
C VAL A 283 -5.60 9.49 9.07
N ILE A 284 -4.66 8.64 9.44
CA ILE A 284 -4.75 7.83 10.65
C ILE A 284 -4.46 8.74 11.86
N PRO A 285 -5.32 8.76 12.89
CA PRO A 285 -5.07 9.55 14.09
C PRO A 285 -3.67 9.31 14.66
N PHE A 286 -2.99 10.38 15.04
CA PHE A 286 -1.64 10.40 15.62
C PHE A 286 -0.49 9.91 14.72
N PHE A 287 -0.79 9.16 13.67
CA PHE A 287 0.20 8.48 12.85
C PHE A 287 1.14 9.42 12.08
N PRO A 288 0.69 10.56 11.51
CA PRO A 288 1.62 11.51 10.91
C PRO A 288 2.69 12.01 11.90
N VAL A 289 2.33 12.26 13.17
CA VAL A 289 3.31 12.67 14.19
C VAL A 289 4.31 11.55 14.49
N TYR A 290 3.84 10.29 14.52
CA TYR A 290 4.72 9.14 14.64
C TYR A 290 5.70 9.06 13.46
N CYS A 291 5.25 9.20 12.21
CA CYS A 291 6.13 9.25 11.03
C CYS A 291 7.15 10.39 11.12
N LEU A 292 6.75 11.60 11.56
CA LEU A 292 7.65 12.75 11.70
C LEU A 292 8.82 12.47 12.65
N GLY A 293 8.59 11.75 13.75
CA GLY A 293 9.64 11.34 14.67
C GLY A 293 10.44 10.15 14.17
N LEU A 294 9.76 9.09 13.71
CA LEU A 294 10.37 7.85 13.27
C LEU A 294 11.33 8.09 12.10
N TYR A 295 10.89 8.84 11.08
CA TYR A 295 11.74 9.09 9.90
C TYR A 295 12.96 9.91 10.28
N LYS A 296 12.83 10.85 11.22
CA LYS A 296 13.98 11.65 11.65
C LYS A 296 15.08 10.78 12.25
N VAL A 297 14.69 9.80 13.06
CA VAL A 297 15.59 8.83 13.69
C VAL A 297 16.16 7.86 12.64
N MET A 298 15.30 7.28 11.80
CA MET A 298 15.72 6.31 10.80
C MET A 298 16.59 6.93 9.70
N GLU A 299 16.37 8.19 9.30
CA GLU A 299 17.23 8.94 8.36
C GLU A 299 18.64 9.12 8.93
N ALA A 300 18.75 9.51 10.20
CA ALA A 300 20.05 9.68 10.87
C ALA A 300 20.84 8.37 10.94
N ARG A 301 20.14 7.23 10.93
CA ARG A 301 20.71 5.88 10.94
C ARG A 301 20.88 5.28 9.53
N GLY A 302 20.45 5.98 8.46
CA GLY A 302 20.48 5.48 7.09
C GLY A 302 19.51 4.32 6.83
N GLN A 303 18.44 4.22 7.62
CA GLN A 303 17.46 3.14 7.62
C GLN A 303 16.07 3.56 7.11
N HIS A 304 15.86 4.84 6.81
CA HIS A 304 14.57 5.32 6.30
C HIS A 304 14.28 4.74 4.91
N GLU A 305 13.10 4.18 4.73
CA GLU A 305 12.68 3.53 3.49
C GLU A 305 11.34 4.08 2.99
N THR A 306 11.31 4.45 1.71
CA THR A 306 10.05 4.69 0.99
C THR A 306 9.39 3.34 0.61
N PRO A 307 8.10 3.32 0.21
CA PRO A 307 7.45 2.07 -0.19
C PRO A 307 8.20 1.27 -1.26
N ILE A 308 8.85 1.93 -2.23
CA ILE A 308 9.60 1.21 -3.27
C ILE A 308 10.85 0.54 -2.71
N MET A 309 11.57 1.21 -1.80
CA MET A 309 12.78 0.71 -1.14
C MET A 309 12.44 -0.47 -0.23
N HIS A 310 11.40 -0.31 0.59
CA HIS A 310 10.97 -1.32 1.54
C HIS A 310 10.56 -2.62 0.84
N ILE A 311 9.76 -2.53 -0.22
CA ILE A 311 9.33 -3.71 -0.99
C ILE A 311 10.49 -4.34 -1.78
N ASP A 312 11.42 -3.52 -2.29
CA ASP A 312 12.62 -4.02 -2.96
C ASP A 312 13.46 -4.88 -1.99
N ARG A 313 13.71 -4.39 -0.77
CA ARG A 313 14.39 -5.17 0.28
C ARG A 313 13.63 -6.44 0.65
N ILE A 314 12.31 -6.36 0.85
CA ILE A 314 11.47 -7.52 1.15
C ILE A 314 11.62 -8.61 0.07
N PHE A 315 11.56 -8.24 -1.21
CA PHE A 315 11.65 -9.24 -2.28
C PHE A 315 13.07 -9.76 -2.50
N ARG A 316 14.08 -8.88 -2.55
CA ARG A 316 15.45 -9.28 -2.84
C ARG A 316 16.13 -10.02 -1.71
N ASP A 317 15.96 -9.56 -0.48
CA ASP A 317 16.70 -10.10 0.65
C ASP A 317 15.92 -11.18 1.39
N MET A 318 14.58 -11.09 1.41
CA MET A 318 13.77 -11.91 2.31
C MET A 318 12.93 -12.97 1.61
N LEU A 319 11.98 -12.58 0.74
CA LEU A 319 11.06 -13.53 0.11
C LEU A 319 11.74 -14.38 -0.96
N PHE A 320 12.58 -13.76 -1.80
CA PHE A 320 13.32 -14.46 -2.85
C PHE A 320 14.84 -14.45 -2.62
N GLY A 321 15.26 -13.99 -1.43
CA GLY A 321 16.65 -13.96 -0.98
C GLY A 321 16.96 -14.99 0.09
N ASP A 322 18.05 -14.78 0.82
CA ASP A 322 18.60 -15.70 1.83
C ASP A 322 18.56 -15.15 3.27
N LYS A 323 17.90 -14.00 3.49
CA LYS A 323 17.78 -13.33 4.81
C LYS A 323 16.33 -13.14 5.26
N PRO A 324 15.46 -14.16 5.21
CA PRO A 324 14.11 -14.00 5.76
C PRO A 324 14.16 -13.90 7.29
N GLU A 325 13.38 -12.97 7.83
CA GLU A 325 13.15 -12.82 9.27
C GLU A 325 11.69 -13.12 9.55
N PHE A 326 11.41 -14.18 10.30
CA PHE A 326 10.07 -14.59 10.69
C PHE A 326 9.88 -14.46 12.21
N ASP A 327 8.69 -14.07 12.65
CA ASP A 327 8.29 -14.19 14.06
C ASP A 327 7.79 -15.60 14.41
N GLU A 328 7.44 -15.80 15.69
CA GLU A 328 6.96 -17.10 16.20
C GLU A 328 5.62 -17.52 15.58
N GLU A 329 4.83 -16.57 15.08
CA GLU A 329 3.59 -16.82 14.34
C GLU A 329 3.81 -17.09 12.84
N GLY A 330 5.06 -17.06 12.36
CA GLY A 330 5.42 -17.31 10.97
C GLY A 330 5.16 -16.13 10.03
N ARG A 331 5.02 -14.90 10.56
CA ARG A 331 4.92 -13.68 9.76
C ARG A 331 6.30 -13.19 9.37
N LEU A 332 6.46 -12.70 8.15
CA LEU A 332 7.70 -12.04 7.71
C LEU A 332 7.80 -10.65 8.34
N ARG A 333 8.98 -10.29 8.88
CA ARG A 333 9.21 -9.11 9.73
C ARG A 333 10.23 -8.11 9.16
N PRO A 334 9.97 -7.52 7.97
CA PRO A 334 10.82 -6.45 7.45
C PRO A 334 10.76 -5.16 8.29
N ASP A 335 9.83 -5.06 9.25
CA ASP A 335 9.68 -3.96 10.21
C ASP A 335 10.71 -3.98 11.35
N SER A 336 11.65 -4.94 11.37
CA SER A 336 12.64 -5.08 12.45
C SER A 336 13.49 -3.83 12.68
N TRP A 337 13.74 -3.00 11.65
CA TRP A 337 14.46 -1.73 11.80
C TRP A 337 13.63 -0.65 12.51
N GLU A 338 12.32 -0.60 12.25
CA GLU A 338 11.42 0.31 12.97
C GLU A 338 11.30 -0.13 14.43
N LEU A 339 11.22 -1.44 14.68
CA LEU A 339 11.00 -2.00 16.02
C LEU A 339 12.28 -2.17 16.85
N ASP A 340 13.43 -1.73 16.34
CA ASP A 340 14.67 -1.69 17.11
C ASP A 340 14.45 -0.89 18.41
N PRO A 341 14.82 -1.43 19.59
CA PRO A 341 14.54 -0.76 20.86
C PRO A 341 15.16 0.63 20.99
N GLU A 342 16.33 0.88 20.39
CA GLU A 342 16.94 2.20 20.42
C GLU A 342 16.23 3.17 19.49
N VAL A 343 15.84 2.71 18.28
CA VAL A 343 15.02 3.50 17.36
C VAL A 343 13.71 3.93 18.02
N GLN A 344 13.03 3.01 18.70
CA GLN A 344 11.78 3.29 19.39
C GLN A 344 11.96 4.25 20.57
N ALA A 345 13.02 4.08 21.36
CA ALA A 345 13.31 4.97 22.49
C ALA A 345 13.64 6.40 22.02
N GLU A 346 14.47 6.55 20.99
CA GLU A 346 14.78 7.84 20.38
C GLU A 346 13.54 8.50 19.75
N THR A 347 12.73 7.72 19.05
CA THR A 347 11.48 8.19 18.42
C THR A 347 10.50 8.71 19.47
N LYS A 348 10.31 7.97 20.57
CA LYS A 348 9.47 8.39 21.70
C LYS A 348 9.97 9.69 22.33
N ALA A 349 11.26 9.76 22.67
CA ALA A 349 11.85 10.95 23.26
C ALA A 349 11.74 12.19 22.35
N LEU A 350 11.82 12.00 21.04
CA LEU A 350 11.63 13.07 20.05
C LEU A 350 10.16 13.52 20.02
N ILE A 351 9.21 12.58 19.90
CA ILE A 351 7.77 12.89 19.82
C ILE A 351 7.27 13.65 21.06
N GLU A 352 7.74 13.31 22.25
CA GLU A 352 7.39 14.00 23.50
C GLU A 352 7.81 15.49 23.51
N GLN A 353 8.73 15.90 22.63
CA GLN A 353 9.20 17.27 22.50
C GLN A 353 8.56 18.02 21.32
N ILE A 354 7.78 17.34 20.47
CA ILE A 354 7.09 17.97 19.33
C ILE A 354 5.96 18.86 19.85
N ASN A 355 5.86 20.06 19.29
CA ASN A 355 4.82 21.04 19.58
C ASN A 355 4.58 21.93 18.35
N GLN A 356 3.63 22.86 18.48
CA GLN A 356 3.23 23.79 17.41
C GLN A 356 4.39 24.61 16.82
N ASP A 357 5.43 24.92 17.59
CA ASP A 357 6.52 25.80 17.16
C ASP A 357 7.63 25.05 16.42
N ASN A 358 7.71 23.72 16.54
CA ASN A 358 8.82 22.93 16.00
C ASN A 358 8.42 21.77 15.06
N PHE A 359 7.15 21.35 15.03
CA PHE A 359 6.76 20.12 14.31
C PHE A 359 7.01 20.17 12.80
N ASN A 360 7.00 21.35 12.19
CA ASN A 360 7.23 21.59 10.75
C ASN A 360 8.64 22.14 10.45
N THR A 361 9.61 21.85 11.32
CA THR A 361 11.01 22.29 11.19
C THR A 361 11.95 21.08 11.05
N ASP A 362 13.25 21.33 10.87
CA ASP A 362 14.29 20.29 10.83
C ASP A 362 14.44 19.51 12.16
N PHE A 363 13.72 19.89 13.22
CA PHE A 363 13.58 19.10 14.43
C PHE A 363 12.91 17.74 14.16
N THR A 364 12.02 17.68 13.17
CA THR A 364 11.34 16.46 12.73
C THR A 364 11.69 16.15 11.27
N ALA A 365 11.13 15.07 10.73
CA ALA A 365 11.23 14.74 9.31
C ALA A 365 10.13 15.39 8.45
N TRP A 366 9.69 16.61 8.79
CA TRP A 366 8.60 17.31 8.09
C TRP A 366 8.81 17.41 6.58
N ASN A 367 9.99 17.84 6.15
CA ASN A 367 10.30 18.01 4.73
C ASN A 367 10.23 16.67 3.98
N THR A 368 10.78 15.60 4.57
CA THR A 368 10.71 14.24 4.00
C THR A 368 9.27 13.75 3.91
N PHE A 369 8.52 13.83 5.01
CA PHE A 369 7.12 13.41 5.05
C PHE A 369 6.26 14.17 4.03
N MET A 370 6.41 15.49 3.94
CA MET A 370 5.65 16.31 3.00
C MET A 370 6.02 16.03 1.55
N LYS A 371 7.32 15.86 1.24
CA LYS A 371 7.78 15.49 -0.10
C LYS A 371 7.19 14.14 -0.52
N GLU A 372 7.27 13.13 0.35
CA GLU A 372 6.67 11.82 0.09
C GLU A 372 5.15 11.90 -0.08
N PHE A 373 4.47 12.66 0.78
CA PHE A 373 3.02 12.85 0.72
C PHE A 373 2.59 13.51 -0.59
N LEU A 374 3.29 14.56 -1.03
CA LEU A 374 3.03 15.28 -2.27
C LEU A 374 3.30 14.41 -3.52
N ASN A 375 4.34 13.56 -3.47
CA ASN A 375 4.66 12.61 -4.53
C ASN A 375 3.50 11.63 -4.82
N LEU A 376 2.70 11.27 -3.81
CA LEU A 376 1.53 10.38 -3.98
C LEU A 376 0.47 10.91 -4.96
N ASN A 377 0.54 12.21 -5.27
CA ASN A 377 -0.34 12.91 -6.20
C ASN A 377 0.42 13.58 -7.36
N GLY A 378 1.73 13.35 -7.50
CA GLY A 378 2.57 13.84 -8.58
C GLY A 378 3.12 15.27 -8.37
N PHE A 379 3.22 15.74 -7.13
CA PHE A 379 3.80 17.04 -6.81
C PHE A 379 5.15 16.86 -6.11
N GLU A 380 6.07 17.80 -6.29
CA GLU A 380 7.43 17.76 -5.72
C GLU A 380 8.25 16.51 -6.10
N VAL A 381 7.96 15.97 -7.28
CA VAL A 381 8.63 14.80 -7.83
C VAL A 381 9.98 15.19 -8.39
N ASP A 382 11.06 14.55 -7.91
CA ASP A 382 12.41 14.79 -8.42
C ASP A 382 12.50 14.54 -9.92
N GLY A 383 13.13 15.47 -10.65
CA GLY A 383 13.29 15.41 -12.10
C GLY A 383 12.02 15.75 -12.91
N TYR A 384 10.90 16.06 -12.25
CA TYR A 384 9.70 16.51 -12.96
C TYR A 384 9.81 17.98 -13.37
N GLU A 385 9.66 18.25 -14.66
CA GLU A 385 9.52 19.60 -15.21
C GLU A 385 8.09 19.82 -15.70
N GLU A 386 7.44 20.89 -15.25
CA GLU A 386 6.10 21.24 -15.70
C GLU A 386 6.12 21.64 -17.17
N LYS A 387 5.27 20.96 -17.96
CA LYS A 387 5.08 21.21 -19.38
C LYS A 387 3.61 21.47 -19.67
N PRO A 388 3.28 22.35 -20.63
CA PRO A 388 1.90 22.55 -21.05
C PRO A 388 1.26 21.22 -21.49
N VAL A 389 0.19 20.81 -20.80
CA VAL A 389 -0.60 19.61 -21.13
C VAL A 389 -2.06 20.01 -21.24
N THR A 390 -2.74 19.54 -22.28
CA THR A 390 -4.16 19.78 -22.51
C THR A 390 -5.03 18.71 -21.86
N TYR A 391 -6.30 19.03 -21.61
CA TYR A 391 -7.27 18.04 -21.13
C TYR A 391 -7.47 16.88 -22.11
N GLU A 392 -7.37 17.15 -23.41
CA GLU A 392 -7.49 16.13 -24.47
C GLU A 392 -6.38 15.07 -24.37
N GLU A 393 -5.14 15.48 -24.13
CA GLU A 393 -4.03 14.56 -23.90
C GLU A 393 -4.27 13.67 -22.68
N ILE A 394 -4.85 14.22 -21.61
CA ILE A 394 -5.12 13.48 -20.37
C ILE A 394 -6.25 12.45 -20.55
N VAL A 395 -7.35 12.78 -21.24
CA VAL A 395 -8.47 11.83 -21.46
C VAL A 395 -8.15 10.71 -22.46
N ASN A 396 -7.13 10.92 -23.29
CA ASN A 396 -6.65 9.93 -24.25
C ASN A 396 -5.81 8.83 -23.58
N LEU A 397 -5.33 9.03 -22.35
CA LEU A 397 -4.70 7.98 -21.56
C LEU A 397 -5.69 6.87 -21.20
N LYS A 398 -5.28 5.61 -21.39
CA LYS A 398 -6.09 4.41 -21.11
C LYS A 398 -5.34 3.46 -20.18
N PRO A 399 -5.95 3.04 -19.05
CA PRO A 399 -5.33 2.11 -18.12
C PRO A 399 -5.02 0.80 -18.80
#